data_AF-A0AAE3J9S0-F1
#
_entry.id   AF-A0AAE3J9S0-F1
#
_cell.length_a   1.000
_cell.length_b   1.000
_cell.length_c   1.000
_cell.angle_alpha   90.00
_cell.angle_beta   90.00
_cell.angle_gamma   90.00
#
_symmetry.space_group_name_H-M   'P 1'
#
loop_
_entity.id
_entity.type
_entity.pdbx_description
1 polymer ?
#
loop_
_entity_poly.entity_id
_entity_poly.type
_entity_poly.pdbx_seq_one_letter_code
_entity_poly.pdbx_strand_id
1 'polypeptide(L)'
;MLTEEKYKNFLASELFLARKKSKLTQDNVADILVDKYKIRANRTTIAKYENGLQTPPLYTLQCLSNIYNCEIINFFHNINNDKNYLAYGGEHISAKKENLLKQIAEKNIPDAILDLIQNAIEQY
;
A
#
# COMPACT_ATOMS: atom_id res chain seq x y z
N MET A 1 0.62 14.05 -11.82
CA MET A 1 -0.10 14.20 -10.53
C MET A 1 -1.43 13.48 -10.63
N LEU A 2 -1.78 12.62 -9.68
CA LEU A 2 -3.12 12.03 -9.57
C LEU A 2 -4.07 13.12 -9.03
N THR A 3 -5.21 13.33 -9.67
CA THR A 3 -6.27 14.19 -9.14
C THR A 3 -6.96 13.50 -7.96
N GLU A 4 -7.57 14.27 -7.06
CA GLU A 4 -8.31 13.73 -5.90
C GLU A 4 -9.35 12.66 -6.31
N GLU A 5 -9.97 12.84 -7.46
CA GLU A 5 -10.92 11.91 -8.05
C GLU A 5 -10.27 10.59 -8.50
N LYS A 6 -9.13 10.65 -9.19
CA LYS A 6 -8.37 9.44 -9.57
C LYS A 6 -7.94 8.65 -8.34
N TYR A 7 -7.61 9.36 -7.26
CA TYR A 7 -7.24 8.75 -5.99
C TYR A 7 -8.43 8.03 -5.31
N LYS A 8 -9.61 8.67 -5.23
CA LYS A 8 -10.82 8.03 -4.69
C LYS A 8 -11.17 6.76 -5.45
N ASN A 9 -11.06 6.80 -6.78
CA ASN A 9 -11.34 5.65 -7.64
C ASN A 9 -10.31 4.51 -7.47
N PHE A 10 -9.03 4.86 -7.29
CA PHE A 10 -8.00 3.85 -7.01
C PHE A 10 -8.25 3.17 -5.66
N LEU A 11 -8.45 3.94 -4.58
CA LEU A 11 -8.73 3.39 -3.25
C LEU A 11 -9.95 2.46 -3.26
N ALA A 12 -11.03 2.90 -3.91
CA ALA A 12 -12.25 2.12 -4.04
C ALA A 12 -11.99 0.76 -4.71
N SER A 13 -11.19 0.77 -5.78
CA SER A 13 -10.79 -0.43 -6.51
C SER A 13 -9.96 -1.38 -5.64
N GLU A 14 -8.99 -0.85 -4.89
CA GLU A 14 -8.14 -1.65 -4.00
C GLU A 14 -8.95 -2.27 -2.86
N LEU A 15 -9.89 -1.53 -2.25
CA LEU A 15 -10.79 -2.07 -1.23
C LEU A 15 -11.63 -3.23 -1.77
N PHE A 16 -12.17 -3.07 -2.98
CA PHE A 16 -12.92 -4.12 -3.65
C PHE A 16 -12.06 -5.37 -3.92
N LEU A 17 -10.87 -5.19 -4.47
CA LEU A 17 -9.95 -6.28 -4.79
C LEU A 17 -9.47 -7.01 -3.52
N ALA A 18 -9.12 -6.27 -2.47
CA ALA A 18 -8.73 -6.82 -1.19
C ALA A 18 -9.84 -7.70 -0.59
N ARG A 19 -11.09 -7.19 -0.56
CA ARG A 19 -12.23 -7.98 -0.08
C ARG A 19 -12.41 -9.27 -0.88
N LYS A 20 -12.33 -9.18 -2.22
CA LYS A 20 -12.47 -10.35 -3.11
C LYS A 20 -11.36 -11.37 -2.88
N LYS A 21 -10.11 -10.95 -2.70
CA LYS A 21 -8.97 -11.82 -2.35
C LYS A 21 -9.18 -12.52 -1.00
N SER A 22 -9.74 -11.81 -0.02
CA SER A 22 -10.12 -12.37 1.29
C SER A 22 -11.37 -13.24 1.26
N LYS A 23 -12.03 -13.40 0.09
CA LYS A 23 -13.27 -14.18 -0.09
C LYS A 23 -14.43 -13.76 0.83
N LEU A 24 -14.48 -12.48 1.21
CA LEU A 24 -15.52 -11.92 2.06
C LEU A 24 -16.64 -11.27 1.23
N THR A 25 -17.88 -11.37 1.72
CA THR A 25 -18.98 -10.55 1.21
C THR A 25 -18.94 -9.15 1.85
N GLN A 26 -19.66 -8.19 1.25
CA GLN A 26 -19.78 -6.84 1.84
C GLN A 26 -20.48 -6.89 3.20
N ASP A 27 -21.46 -7.80 3.39
CA ASP A 27 -22.11 -8.04 4.66
C ASP A 27 -21.11 -8.56 5.69
N ASN A 28 -20.29 -9.57 5.36
CA ASN A 28 -19.29 -10.08 6.31
C ASN A 28 -18.31 -8.99 6.77
N VAL A 29 -17.86 -8.12 5.87
CA VAL A 29 -16.98 -7.01 6.25
C VAL A 29 -17.70 -6.02 7.17
N ALA A 30 -18.96 -5.70 6.88
CA ALA A 30 -19.75 -4.82 7.73
C ALA A 30 -19.95 -5.42 9.13
N ASP A 31 -20.29 -6.71 9.21
CA ASP A 31 -20.47 -7.44 10.47
C ASP A 31 -19.16 -7.43 11.29
N ILE A 32 -18.01 -7.71 10.66
CA ILE A 32 -16.71 -7.66 11.36
C ILE A 32 -16.40 -6.26 11.87
N LEU A 33 -16.69 -5.21 11.08
CA LEU A 33 -16.50 -3.82 11.51
C LEU A 33 -17.38 -3.46 12.71
N VAL A 34 -18.63 -3.91 12.72
CA VAL A 34 -19.58 -3.68 13.83
C VAL A 34 -19.17 -4.49 15.05
N ASP A 35 -18.89 -5.78 14.90
CA ASP A 35 -18.70 -6.70 16.02
C ASP A 35 -17.33 -6.54 16.68
N LYS A 36 -16.27 -6.48 15.87
CA LYS A 36 -14.88 -6.44 16.36
C LYS A 36 -14.40 -5.03 16.66
N TYR A 37 -14.71 -4.07 15.78
CA TYR A 37 -14.17 -2.71 15.85
C TYR A 37 -15.18 -1.67 16.33
N LYS A 38 -16.43 -2.07 16.59
CA LYS A 38 -17.52 -1.17 17.03
C LYS A 38 -17.75 0.01 16.09
N ILE A 39 -17.46 -0.17 14.81
CA ILE A 39 -17.74 0.81 13.75
C ILE A 39 -19.10 0.51 13.16
N ARG A 40 -20.01 1.49 13.20
CA ARG A 40 -21.33 1.37 12.57
C ARG A 40 -21.18 1.27 11.04
N ALA A 41 -21.36 0.08 10.50
CA ALA A 41 -21.33 -0.19 9.07
C ALA A 41 -22.48 -1.13 8.69
N ASN A 42 -22.86 -1.10 7.41
CA ASN A 42 -23.73 -2.08 6.79
C ASN A 42 -23.22 -2.36 5.37
N ARG A 43 -23.85 -3.30 4.67
CA ARG A 43 -23.53 -3.64 3.28
C ARG A 43 -23.39 -2.43 2.37
N THR A 44 -24.33 -1.48 2.47
CA THR A 44 -24.35 -0.26 1.66
C THR A 44 -23.17 0.66 1.98
N THR A 45 -22.75 0.74 3.25
CA THR A 45 -21.53 1.48 3.64
C THR A 45 -20.32 0.91 2.92
N ILE A 46 -20.14 -0.41 2.93
CA ILE A 46 -19.00 -1.06 2.24
C ILE A 46 -19.09 -0.85 0.73
N ALA A 47 -20.28 -0.97 0.15
CA ALA A 47 -20.48 -0.71 -1.27
C ALA A 47 -20.13 0.75 -1.63
N LYS A 48 -20.48 1.74 -0.81
CA LYS A 48 -20.11 3.15 -1.06
C LYS A 48 -18.59 3.34 -1.06
N TYR A 49 -17.88 2.65 -0.16
CA TYR A 49 -16.42 2.67 -0.13
C TYR A 49 -15.82 2.04 -1.40
N GLU A 50 -16.32 0.88 -1.82
CA GLU A 50 -15.83 0.15 -3.00
C GLU A 50 -16.18 0.80 -4.34
N ASN A 51 -17.17 1.71 -4.36
CA ASN A 51 -17.54 2.48 -5.55
C ASN A 51 -16.98 3.92 -5.54
N GLY A 52 -16.19 4.29 -4.53
CA GLY A 52 -15.60 5.63 -4.43
C GLY A 52 -16.61 6.75 -4.10
N LEU A 53 -17.87 6.38 -3.78
CA LEU A 53 -18.93 7.32 -3.40
C LEU A 53 -18.68 7.94 -2.02
N GLN A 54 -17.92 7.23 -1.18
CA GLN A 54 -17.54 7.70 0.15
C GLN A 54 -16.14 7.21 0.47
N THR A 55 -15.29 8.08 1.02
CA THR A 55 -13.98 7.69 1.54
C THR A 55 -14.14 7.22 2.99
N PRO A 56 -13.68 6.02 3.38
CA PRO A 56 -13.71 5.61 4.77
C PRO A 56 -12.78 6.49 5.63
N PRO A 57 -13.14 6.78 6.90
CA PRO A 57 -12.23 7.44 7.83
C PRO A 57 -10.91 6.66 8.02
N LEU A 58 -9.82 7.35 8.38
CA LEU A 58 -8.50 6.72 8.58
C LEU A 58 -8.54 5.51 9.52
N TYR A 59 -9.24 5.62 10.65
CA TYR A 59 -9.40 4.51 11.59
C TYR A 59 -10.14 3.31 10.96
N THR A 60 -11.17 3.56 10.15
CA THR A 60 -11.88 2.52 9.43
C THR A 60 -10.99 1.86 8.37
N LEU A 61 -10.15 2.63 7.68
CA LEU A 61 -9.15 2.10 6.76
C LEU A 61 -8.15 1.20 7.48
N GLN A 62 -7.73 1.56 8.69
CA GLN A 62 -6.84 0.72 9.48
C GLN A 62 -7.49 -0.63 9.84
N CYS A 63 -8.76 -0.59 10.23
CA CYS A 63 -9.52 -1.80 10.53
C CYS A 63 -9.69 -2.67 9.28
N LEU A 64 -10.00 -2.06 8.13
CA LEU A 64 -10.13 -2.76 6.83
C LEU A 64 -8.81 -3.42 6.41
N SER A 65 -7.67 -2.74 6.59
CA SER A 65 -6.33 -3.32 6.42
C SER A 65 -6.17 -4.61 7.21
N ASN A 66 -6.54 -4.58 8.50
CA ASN A 66 -6.44 -5.73 9.38
C ASN A 66 -7.40 -6.86 8.99
N ILE A 67 -8.61 -6.53 8.53
CA ILE A 67 -9.61 -7.53 8.06
C ILE A 67 -9.10 -8.26 6.83
N TYR A 68 -8.49 -7.52 5.89
CA TYR A 68 -8.02 -8.09 4.62
C TYR A 68 -6.60 -8.66 4.70
N ASN A 69 -5.94 -8.52 5.86
CA ASN A 69 -4.53 -8.85 6.06
C ASN A 69 -3.63 -8.20 4.99
N CYS A 70 -3.86 -6.92 4.72
CA CYS A 70 -3.08 -6.17 3.75
C CYS A 70 -2.81 -4.74 4.22
N GLU A 71 -1.67 -4.20 3.79
CA GLU A 71 -1.22 -2.88 4.17
C GLU A 71 -1.87 -1.77 3.34
N ILE A 72 -3.21 -1.77 3.20
CA ILE A 72 -3.96 -0.65 2.61
C ILE A 72 -3.56 0.68 3.26
N ILE A 73 -3.26 0.72 4.57
CA ILE A 73 -2.75 1.92 5.27
C ILE A 73 -1.40 2.41 4.70
N ASN A 74 -0.49 1.51 4.29
CA ASN A 74 0.81 1.91 3.75
C ASN A 74 0.66 2.65 2.43
N PHE A 75 -0.44 2.44 1.71
CA PHE A 75 -0.81 3.29 0.59
C PHE A 75 -1.04 4.74 1.00
N PHE A 76 -1.63 5.02 2.17
CA PHE A 76 -1.96 6.37 2.67
C PHE A 76 -0.78 7.11 3.30
N HIS A 77 0.12 6.40 4.00
CA HIS A 77 1.32 7.02 4.57
C HIS A 77 2.28 7.53 3.49
N ASN A 78 2.33 6.88 2.33
CA ASN A 78 3.17 7.28 1.19
C ASN A 78 2.63 8.51 0.43
N ILE A 79 1.33 8.83 0.53
CA ILE A 79 0.69 9.97 -0.17
C ILE A 79 0.99 11.30 0.49
N ASN A 80 0.98 11.29 1.83
CA ASN A 80 1.21 12.50 2.61
C ASN A 80 2.70 12.83 2.77
N ASN A 81 3.59 11.87 2.48
CA ASN A 81 5.03 12.07 2.61
C ASN A 81 5.81 12.09 1.30
N ASP A 82 5.32 11.58 0.17
CA ASP A 82 6.10 11.70 -1.07
C ASP A 82 5.31 11.65 -2.38
N LYS A 83 5.78 12.45 -3.33
CA LYS A 83 5.29 12.56 -4.72
C LYS A 83 5.56 11.30 -5.57
N ASN A 84 5.80 10.12 -5.00
CA ASN A 84 6.27 8.94 -5.73
C ASN A 84 5.57 7.65 -5.27
N TYR A 85 4.47 7.31 -5.94
CA TYR A 85 3.82 6.01 -5.83
C TYR A 85 4.50 4.99 -6.74
N LEU A 86 5.45 4.22 -6.20
CA LEU A 86 5.89 2.94 -6.74
C LEU A 86 6.34 2.05 -5.58
N ALA A 87 5.43 1.32 -4.95
CA ALA A 87 5.79 0.16 -4.11
C ALA A 87 4.55 -0.69 -3.79
N TYR A 88 4.09 -1.48 -4.76
CA TYR A 88 3.60 -2.82 -4.44
C TYR A 88 4.58 -3.78 -5.11
N GLY A 89 5.43 -4.45 -4.31
CA GLY A 89 6.20 -5.62 -4.76
C GLY A 89 7.74 -5.51 -4.84
N GLY A 90 8.41 -4.57 -4.16
CA GLY A 90 9.88 -4.57 -4.11
C GLY A 90 10.39 -3.80 -2.91
N GLU A 91 11.43 -4.31 -2.26
CA GLU A 91 12.08 -3.69 -1.11
C GLU A 91 12.38 -2.19 -1.35
N HIS A 92 12.14 -1.38 -0.32
CA HIS A 92 12.44 0.05 -0.33
C HIS A 92 13.95 0.28 -0.49
N ILE A 93 14.38 0.69 -1.69
CA ILE A 93 15.71 1.23 -1.93
C ILE A 93 15.59 2.75 -1.76
N SER A 94 16.27 3.34 -0.77
CA SER A 94 16.24 4.80 -0.56
C SER A 94 16.74 5.53 -1.82
N ALA A 95 16.24 6.74 -2.10
CA ALA A 95 16.65 7.53 -3.28
C ALA A 95 18.18 7.72 -3.37
N LYS A 96 18.86 7.74 -2.22
CA LYS A 96 20.32 7.76 -2.14
C LYS A 96 20.94 6.45 -2.65
N LYS A 97 20.37 5.30 -2.25
CA LYS A 97 20.78 3.96 -2.70
C LYS A 97 20.44 3.73 -4.18
N GLU A 98 19.32 4.23 -4.68
CA GLU A 98 18.95 4.15 -6.11
C GLU A 98 19.90 4.96 -6.99
N ASN A 99 20.26 6.18 -6.55
CA ASN A 99 21.21 7.03 -7.27
C ASN A 99 22.63 6.42 -7.27
N LEU A 100 23.05 5.81 -6.15
CA LEU A 100 24.29 5.03 -6.09
C LEU A 100 24.29 3.83 -7.05
N LEU A 101 23.20 3.05 -7.09
CA LEU A 101 23.08 1.91 -8.00
C LEU A 101 23.10 2.31 -9.47
N LYS A 102 22.44 3.43 -9.82
CA LYS A 102 22.50 4.01 -11.17
C LYS A 102 23.93 4.44 -11.54
N GLN A 103 24.64 5.10 -10.64
CA GLN A 103 26.05 5.49 -10.86
C GLN A 103 26.98 4.28 -10.99
N ILE A 104 26.70 3.17 -10.29
CA ILE A 104 27.47 1.93 -10.38
C ILE A 104 27.20 1.23 -11.72
N ALA A 105 25.93 1.12 -12.13
CA ALA A 105 25.52 0.54 -13.40
C ALA A 105 26.04 1.32 -14.61
N GLU A 106 26.06 2.66 -14.53
CA GLU A 106 26.59 3.54 -15.58
C GLU A 106 28.12 3.48 -15.71
N LYS A 107 28.83 2.99 -14.69
CA LYS A 107 30.31 2.94 -14.67
C LYS A 107 30.93 1.65 -15.22
N ASN A 108 30.14 0.68 -15.74
CA ASN A 108 30.65 -0.60 -16.27
C ASN A 108 31.66 -1.25 -15.30
N ILE A 109 31.38 -1.19 -14.01
CA ILE A 109 32.27 -1.73 -12.99
C ILE A 109 32.16 -3.26 -13.05
N PRO A 110 33.27 -4.00 -13.20
CA PRO A 110 33.23 -5.45 -13.30
C PRO A 110 32.61 -6.09 -12.06
N ASP A 111 31.79 -7.12 -12.24
CA ASP A 111 31.01 -7.79 -11.19
C ASP A 111 31.85 -8.20 -9.97
N ALA A 112 33.14 -8.53 -10.18
CA ALA A 112 34.09 -8.85 -9.12
C ALA A 112 34.30 -7.73 -8.07
N ILE A 113 34.08 -6.47 -8.44
CA ILE A 113 34.16 -5.33 -7.52
C ILE A 113 32.84 -5.12 -6.78
N LEU A 114 31.71 -5.53 -7.38
CA LEU A 114 30.39 -5.45 -6.75
C LEU A 114 30.30 -6.37 -5.53
N ASP A 115 30.79 -7.61 -5.66
CA ASP A 115 30.83 -8.60 -4.59
C ASP A 115 31.70 -8.15 -3.40
N LEU A 116 32.80 -7.43 -3.66
CA LEU A 116 33.66 -6.89 -2.60
C LEU A 116 32.98 -5.78 -1.81
N ILE A 117 32.16 -4.95 -2.46
CA ILE A 117 31.40 -3.87 -1.81
C ILE A 117 30.25 -4.46 -0.98
N GLN A 118 29.57 -5.48 -1.49
CA GLN A 118 28.49 -6.17 -0.79
C GLN A 118 28.98 -6.79 0.53
N ASN A 119 30.10 -7.51 0.49
CA ASN A 119 30.70 -8.14 1.67
C ASN A 119 31.18 -7.14 2.72
N ALA A 120 31.63 -5.95 2.30
CA ALA A 120 32.08 -4.90 3.23
C ALA A 120 30.91 -4.21 3.97
N ILE A 121 29.71 -4.21 3.39
CA ILE A 121 28.50 -3.64 4.01
C ILE A 121 27.90 -4.59 5.05
N GLU A 122 28.02 -5.91 4.86
CA GLU A 122 27.48 -6.92 5.78
C GLU A 122 28.34 -7.15 7.04
N GLN A 123 29.56 -6.62 7.08
CA GLN A 123 30.46 -6.72 8.24
C GLN A 123 30.36 -5.53 9.22
N TYR A 124 29.44 -4.58 8.99
CA TYR A 124 29.15 -3.45 9.89
C TYR A 124 27.78 -3.54 10.54
#